data_AF-A0A850M1R6-F1
#
_entry.id   AF-A0A850M1R6-F1
#
_cell.length_a   1.000
_cell.length_b   1.000
_cell.length_c   1.000
_cell.angle_alpha   90.00
_cell.angle_beta   90.00
_cell.angle_gamma   90.00
#
_symmetry.space_group_name_H-M   'P 1'
#
loop_
_entity.id
_entity.type
_entity.pdbx_description
1 polymer ?
#
loop_
_entity_poly.entity_id
_entity_poly.type
_entity_poly.pdbx_seq_one_letter_code
_entity_poly.pdbx_strand_id
1 'polypeptide(L)'
;MIIKKREKGKLKFSRKEKAIAILIIVFTGFFTPYAGFFIYAMEEYNANAYSLDPPDPGTFLTTNSSLLYAMAMWYEENIVQYHLPHDMIVNTKFNSSEEGGVPIAYAVTYDSAEWTGHYLMAEAHRYAVHFQEGNYTLANETLQNINNTLRGVDKILHVSGNGGMARYAWPIAEYPGDPYNIQDDNHYLGSWMGNDYVFEDDTSRDMHNGIIMGLGFTYLLVNDTDIRNTVRRLVEDLLDYFLSNGWLYMDPDDDPNGTDLDAGYWLFGTSGIWTLAYLKVGVLVNPAKYGPIYEDYAIERDYVHRAAFPFMSRMNV
;
A
#
# COMPACT_ATOMS: atom_id res chain seq x y z
N MET A 1 -19.47 76.15 29.01
CA MET A 1 -19.34 74.69 29.27
C MET A 1 -18.87 74.03 27.98
N ILE A 2 -17.56 73.78 27.84
CA ILE A 2 -16.96 73.22 26.62
C ILE A 2 -16.84 71.71 26.81
N ILE A 3 -17.58 70.93 26.01
CA ILE A 3 -17.48 69.48 25.99
C ILE A 3 -16.15 69.10 25.32
N LYS A 4 -15.17 68.68 26.13
CA LYS A 4 -13.91 68.11 25.63
C LYS A 4 -14.22 66.80 24.91
N LYS A 5 -14.03 66.79 23.59
CA LYS A 5 -14.15 65.62 22.72
C LYS A 5 -13.12 64.57 23.21
N ARG A 6 -13.61 63.46 23.76
CA ARG A 6 -12.77 62.37 24.28
C ARG A 6 -12.02 61.75 23.10
N GLU A 7 -10.71 62.01 22.99
CA GLU A 7 -9.87 61.40 21.95
C GLU A 7 -9.87 59.89 22.15
N LYS A 8 -10.33 59.15 21.13
CA LYS A 8 -10.23 57.69 21.11
C LYS A 8 -8.76 57.32 20.95
N GLY A 9 -8.09 57.01 22.05
CA GLY A 9 -6.76 56.40 22.03
C GLY A 9 -6.81 55.11 21.21
N LYS A 10 -6.10 55.08 20.08
CA LYS A 10 -5.96 53.86 19.28
C LYS A 10 -5.18 52.85 20.13
N LEU A 11 -5.81 51.72 20.46
CA LEU A 11 -5.15 50.57 21.07
C LEU A 11 -3.95 50.18 20.19
N LYS A 12 -2.73 50.33 20.74
CA LYS A 12 -1.50 49.93 20.06
C LYS A 12 -1.17 48.50 20.48
N PHE A 13 -1.61 47.54 19.67
CA PHE A 13 -1.15 46.16 19.81
C PHE A 13 0.31 46.03 19.39
N SER A 14 1.08 45.30 20.18
CA SER A 14 2.40 44.79 19.83
C SER A 14 2.32 43.84 18.62
N ARG A 15 3.46 43.58 17.98
CA ARG A 15 3.52 42.64 16.84
C ARG A 15 3.04 41.23 17.23
N LYS A 16 3.34 40.77 18.45
CA LYS A 16 2.93 39.46 18.97
C LYS A 16 1.41 39.37 19.13
N GLU A 17 0.79 40.38 19.73
CA GLU A 17 -0.67 40.41 19.92
C GLU A 17 -1.43 40.45 18.57
N LYS A 18 -0.90 41.15 17.57
CA LYS A 18 -1.47 41.14 16.20
C LYS A 18 -1.37 39.76 15.55
N ALA A 19 -0.24 39.06 15.70
CA ALA A 19 -0.07 37.71 15.16
C ALA A 19 -1.03 36.70 15.82
N ILE A 20 -1.18 36.77 17.15
CA ILE A 20 -2.14 35.92 17.89
C ILE A 20 -3.58 36.22 17.45
N ALA A 21 -3.96 37.49 17.31
CA ALA A 21 -5.29 37.87 16.86
C ALA A 21 -5.59 37.37 15.43
N ILE A 22 -4.62 37.47 14.51
CA ILE A 22 -4.75 36.93 13.14
C ILE A 22 -4.90 35.41 13.17
N LEU A 23 -4.10 34.70 13.98
CA LEU A 23 -4.15 33.25 14.08
C LEU A 23 -5.51 32.79 14.62
N ILE A 24 -6.05 33.46 15.64
CA ILE A 24 -7.41 33.21 16.12
C ILE A 24 -8.45 33.46 15.03
N ILE A 25 -8.38 34.58 14.30
CA ILE A 25 -9.32 34.89 13.21
C ILE A 25 -9.24 33.87 12.08
N VAL A 26 -8.04 33.39 11.71
CA VAL A 26 -7.87 32.39 10.66
C VAL A 26 -8.38 31.03 11.12
N PHE A 27 -8.03 30.59 12.33
CA PHE A 27 -8.47 29.30 12.86
C PHE A 27 -9.98 29.27 13.09
N THR A 28 -10.54 30.31 13.69
CA THR A 28 -12.00 30.36 13.95
C THR A 28 -12.82 30.73 12.72
N GLY A 29 -12.27 31.55 11.81
CA GLY A 29 -12.99 32.06 10.64
C GLY A 29 -12.90 31.17 9.41
N PHE A 30 -11.85 30.38 9.24
CA PHE A 30 -11.68 29.48 8.09
C PHE A 30 -11.67 28.01 8.50
N PHE A 31 -10.92 27.63 9.53
CA PHE A 31 -10.81 26.22 9.91
C PHE A 31 -12.10 25.71 10.56
N THR A 32 -12.73 26.45 11.48
CA THR A 32 -13.98 26.00 12.10
C THR A 32 -15.14 25.80 11.11
N PRO A 33 -15.42 26.71 10.16
CA PRO A 33 -16.47 26.46 9.16
C PRO A 33 -16.13 25.32 8.22
N TYR A 34 -14.85 25.17 7.83
CA TYR A 34 -14.42 24.08 6.95
C TYR A 34 -14.53 22.73 7.64
N ALA A 35 -14.03 22.60 8.87
CA ALA A 35 -14.16 21.39 9.67
C ALA A 35 -15.64 21.08 9.99
N GLY A 36 -16.43 22.11 10.30
CA GLY A 36 -17.87 21.97 10.51
C GLY A 36 -18.61 21.49 9.26
N PHE A 37 -18.30 22.05 8.10
CA PHE A 37 -18.85 21.61 6.82
C PHE A 37 -18.40 20.18 6.49
N PHE A 38 -17.14 19.83 6.73
CA PHE A 38 -16.64 18.49 6.51
C PHE A 38 -17.35 17.45 7.39
N ILE A 39 -17.52 17.74 8.70
CA ILE A 39 -18.27 16.88 9.62
C ILE A 39 -19.73 16.77 9.19
N TYR A 40 -20.37 17.90 8.83
CA TYR A 40 -21.74 17.90 8.34
C TYR A 40 -21.88 17.08 7.05
N ALA A 41 -20.99 17.25 6.07
CA ALA A 41 -21.01 16.51 4.81
C ALA A 41 -20.75 15.01 5.04
N MET A 42 -19.87 14.64 5.98
CA MET A 42 -19.68 13.25 6.38
C MET A 42 -20.92 12.68 7.06
N GLU A 43 -21.54 13.42 7.98
CA GLU A 43 -22.76 13.00 8.67
C GLU A 43 -23.92 12.85 7.66
N GLU A 44 -24.10 13.81 6.75
CA GLU A 44 -25.11 13.76 5.70
C GLU A 44 -24.83 12.63 4.69
N TYR A 45 -23.58 12.45 4.26
CA TYR A 45 -23.19 11.32 3.40
C TYR A 45 -23.48 9.99 4.10
N ASN A 46 -23.06 9.84 5.36
CA ASN A 46 -23.30 8.63 6.13
C ASN A 46 -24.80 8.40 6.37
N ALA A 47 -25.56 9.42 6.76
CA ALA A 47 -26.99 9.32 6.95
C ALA A 47 -27.69 8.91 5.65
N ASN A 48 -27.32 9.50 4.52
CA ASN A 48 -27.81 9.09 3.21
C ASN A 48 -27.40 7.64 2.90
N ALA A 49 -26.12 7.30 3.00
CA ALA A 49 -25.60 5.96 2.71
C ALA A 49 -26.23 4.86 3.59
N TYR A 50 -26.48 5.14 4.87
CA TYR A 50 -27.16 4.22 5.80
C TYR A 50 -28.68 4.21 5.62
N SER A 51 -29.26 5.24 4.99
CA SER A 51 -30.68 5.29 4.65
C SER A 51 -31.01 4.72 3.27
N LEU A 52 -29.98 4.43 2.45
CA LEU A 52 -30.18 3.67 1.23
C LEU A 52 -30.62 2.26 1.62
N ASP A 53 -31.75 1.83 1.08
CA ASP A 53 -32.10 0.42 1.11
C ASP A 53 -30.94 -0.38 0.47
N PRO A 54 -30.58 -1.55 1.03
CA PRO A 54 -29.63 -2.43 0.37
C PRO A 54 -30.03 -2.61 -1.10
N PRO A 55 -29.07 -2.60 -2.03
CA PRO A 55 -29.39 -2.77 -3.44
C PRO A 55 -30.22 -4.04 -3.61
N ASP A 56 -31.37 -3.92 -4.27
CA ASP A 56 -32.28 -5.05 -4.48
C ASP A 56 -31.56 -6.16 -5.25
N PRO A 57 -31.25 -7.31 -4.61
CA PRO A 57 -30.52 -8.39 -5.27
C PRO A 57 -31.27 -8.94 -6.49
N GLY A 58 -32.59 -8.73 -6.59
CA GLY A 58 -33.39 -9.05 -7.77
C GLY A 58 -33.07 -8.20 -9.01
N THR A 59 -32.37 -7.08 -8.84
CA THR A 59 -31.88 -6.23 -9.95
C THR A 59 -30.50 -6.64 -10.44
N PHE A 60 -29.81 -7.53 -9.74
CA PHE A 60 -28.48 -7.98 -10.15
C PHE A 60 -28.58 -8.90 -11.36
N LEU A 61 -27.64 -8.74 -12.28
CA LEU A 61 -27.48 -9.66 -13.40
C LEU A 61 -27.11 -11.04 -12.86
N THR A 62 -27.74 -12.09 -13.38
CA THR A 62 -27.36 -13.46 -13.07
C THR A 62 -25.88 -13.66 -13.45
N THR A 63 -25.11 -14.22 -12.52
CA THR A 63 -23.68 -14.49 -12.73
C THR A 63 -23.49 -15.42 -13.93
N ASN A 64 -22.69 -14.98 -14.90
CA ASN A 64 -22.22 -15.82 -15.99
C ASN A 64 -20.79 -16.29 -15.68
N SER A 65 -20.66 -17.37 -14.92
CA SER A 65 -19.37 -17.87 -14.44
C SER A 65 -18.41 -18.23 -15.58
N SER A 66 -18.93 -18.74 -16.71
CA SER A 66 -18.09 -19.04 -17.88
C SER A 66 -17.50 -17.77 -18.52
N LEU A 67 -18.27 -16.69 -18.58
CA LEU A 67 -17.77 -15.40 -19.06
C LEU A 67 -16.74 -14.82 -18.08
N LEU A 68 -17.02 -14.85 -16.78
CA LEU A 68 -16.07 -14.37 -15.76
C LEU A 68 -14.75 -15.15 -15.79
N TYR A 69 -14.83 -16.47 -15.99
CA TYR A 69 -13.65 -17.32 -16.17
C TYR A 69 -12.86 -16.94 -17.44
N ALA A 70 -13.54 -16.77 -18.57
CA ALA A 70 -12.90 -16.36 -19.82
C ALA A 70 -12.24 -14.98 -19.71
N MET A 71 -12.90 -14.05 -19.01
CA MET A 71 -12.33 -12.73 -18.72
C MET A 71 -11.09 -12.83 -17.82
N ALA A 72 -11.15 -13.63 -16.75
CA ALA A 72 -10.00 -13.86 -15.87
C ALA A 72 -8.80 -14.38 -16.68
N MET A 73 -8.97 -15.47 -17.43
CA MET A 73 -7.90 -16.02 -18.27
C MET A 73 -7.34 -15.01 -19.27
N TRP A 74 -8.20 -14.19 -19.89
CA TRP A 74 -7.76 -13.13 -20.79
C TRP A 74 -6.93 -12.07 -20.08
N TYR A 75 -7.33 -11.62 -18.89
CA TYR A 75 -6.56 -10.65 -18.11
C TYR A 75 -5.20 -11.21 -17.70
N GLU A 76 -5.13 -12.46 -17.26
CA GLU A 76 -3.85 -13.10 -16.88
C GLU A 76 -2.87 -13.17 -18.06
N GLU A 77 -3.35 -13.58 -19.24
CA GLU A 77 -2.52 -13.61 -20.44
C GLU A 77 -1.99 -12.21 -20.80
N ASN A 78 -2.83 -11.18 -20.71
CA ASN A 78 -2.43 -9.80 -21.01
C ASN A 78 -1.45 -9.24 -19.97
N ILE A 79 -1.62 -9.59 -18.69
CA ILE A 79 -0.70 -9.16 -17.63
C ILE A 79 0.68 -9.75 -17.87
N VAL A 80 0.77 -11.06 -18.11
CA VAL A 80 2.05 -11.72 -18.40
C VAL A 80 2.70 -11.15 -19.65
N GLN A 81 1.90 -10.91 -20.69
CA GLN A 81 2.43 -10.46 -21.97
C GLN A 81 2.91 -9.01 -21.94
N TYR A 82 2.24 -8.12 -21.22
CA TYR A 82 2.41 -6.68 -21.37
C TYR A 82 2.66 -5.91 -20.08
N HIS A 83 2.49 -6.51 -18.91
CA HIS A 83 2.59 -5.77 -17.65
C HIS A 83 3.69 -6.30 -16.73
N LEU A 84 4.36 -7.40 -17.05
CA LEU A 84 5.43 -7.99 -16.24
C LEU A 84 6.86 -7.84 -16.81
N PRO A 85 7.28 -6.70 -17.40
CA PRO A 85 8.68 -6.53 -17.73
C PRO A 85 9.52 -6.60 -16.45
N HIS A 86 10.58 -7.40 -16.49
CA HIS A 86 11.48 -7.61 -15.36
C HIS A 86 10.77 -8.13 -14.09
N ASP A 87 9.77 -8.98 -14.25
CA ASP A 87 9.12 -9.74 -13.17
C ASP A 87 8.27 -8.91 -12.18
N MET A 88 7.94 -7.65 -12.50
CA MET A 88 7.09 -6.78 -11.67
C MET A 88 5.98 -6.15 -12.50
N ILE A 89 4.85 -5.84 -11.87
CA ILE A 89 3.74 -5.18 -12.55
C ILE A 89 4.07 -3.72 -12.78
N VAL A 90 4.10 -3.30 -14.04
CA VAL A 90 4.29 -1.89 -14.41
C VAL A 90 3.11 -1.35 -15.18
N ASN A 91 2.96 -0.04 -15.13
CA ASN A 91 1.98 0.66 -15.94
C ASN A 91 2.49 0.70 -17.39
N THR A 92 1.66 0.21 -18.31
CA THR A 92 2.02 0.02 -19.72
C THR A 92 1.21 0.96 -20.59
N LYS A 93 1.92 1.75 -21.40
CA LYS A 93 1.30 2.60 -22.41
C LYS A 93 1.22 1.84 -23.73
N PHE A 94 0.01 1.76 -24.27
CA PHE A 94 -0.26 1.09 -25.54
C PHE A 94 -0.42 2.07 -26.69
N ASN A 95 -0.08 1.62 -27.90
CA ASN A 95 -0.42 2.35 -29.13
C ASN A 95 -1.92 2.19 -29.42
N SER A 96 -2.69 3.28 -29.27
CA SER A 96 -4.13 3.26 -29.55
C SER A 96 -4.50 3.23 -31.04
N SER A 97 -3.51 3.37 -31.94
CA SER A 97 -3.72 3.36 -33.39
C SER A 97 -3.49 2.01 -34.06
N GLU A 98 -2.97 1.02 -33.33
CA GLU A 98 -2.73 -0.34 -33.83
C GLU A 98 -3.67 -1.33 -33.13
N GLU A 99 -4.34 -2.16 -33.92
CA GLU A 99 -5.21 -3.23 -33.43
C GLU A 99 -4.33 -4.28 -32.72
N GLY A 100 -4.66 -4.62 -31.46
CA GLY A 100 -3.92 -5.62 -30.69
C GLY A 100 -2.97 -5.08 -29.60
N GLY A 101 -2.89 -3.75 -29.41
CA GLY A 101 -2.28 -3.17 -28.20
C GLY A 101 -0.78 -3.46 -28.06
N VAL A 102 0.04 -2.94 -28.98
CA VAL A 102 1.50 -2.99 -28.85
C VAL A 102 1.95 -2.02 -27.73
N PRO A 103 2.70 -2.47 -26.71
CA PRO A 103 3.32 -1.58 -25.73
C PRO A 103 4.30 -0.64 -26.43
N ILE A 104 4.18 0.66 -26.16
CA ILE A 104 5.08 1.70 -26.67
C ILE A 104 5.93 2.34 -25.58
N ALA A 105 5.56 2.16 -24.32
CA ALA A 105 6.37 2.56 -23.18
C ALA A 105 5.91 1.81 -21.93
N TYR A 106 6.86 1.61 -21.01
CA TYR A 106 6.59 1.24 -19.64
C TYR A 106 6.84 2.46 -18.77
N ALA A 107 5.89 2.80 -17.91
CA ALA A 107 6.12 3.79 -16.88
C ALA A 107 6.93 3.12 -15.78
N VAL A 108 8.15 3.61 -15.62
CA VAL A 108 9.06 3.32 -14.53
C VAL A 108 8.81 4.30 -13.38
N THR A 109 7.54 4.50 -13.06
CA THR A 109 7.07 5.32 -11.93
C THR A 109 5.73 4.73 -11.46
N TYR A 110 5.24 5.07 -10.26
CA TYR A 110 3.95 4.65 -9.67
C TYR A 110 3.96 3.35 -8.85
N ASP A 111 2.76 2.78 -8.60
CA ASP A 111 2.46 1.79 -7.55
C ASP A 111 2.78 0.34 -7.95
N SER A 112 3.90 0.13 -8.64
CA SER A 112 4.30 -1.18 -9.17
C SER A 112 4.34 -2.27 -8.09
N ALA A 113 4.88 -1.97 -6.91
CA ALA A 113 4.92 -2.89 -5.78
C ALA A 113 3.51 -3.35 -5.32
N GLU A 114 2.54 -2.43 -5.25
CA GLU A 114 1.16 -2.76 -4.88
C GLU A 114 0.58 -3.78 -5.85
N TRP A 115 0.67 -3.47 -7.15
CA TRP A 115 0.08 -4.30 -8.20
C TRP A 115 0.81 -5.63 -8.37
N THR A 116 2.12 -5.65 -8.13
CA THR A 116 2.91 -6.90 -8.10
C THR A 116 2.42 -7.84 -7.00
N GLY A 117 2.15 -7.30 -5.80
CA GLY A 117 1.58 -8.08 -4.70
C GLY A 117 0.16 -8.56 -4.98
N HIS A 118 -0.68 -7.73 -5.60
CA HIS A 118 -2.03 -8.13 -6.01
C HIS A 118 -2.01 -9.21 -7.10
N TYR A 119 -1.10 -9.11 -8.07
CA TYR A 119 -0.92 -10.12 -9.09
C TYR A 119 -0.46 -11.45 -8.48
N LEU A 120 0.49 -11.41 -7.54
CA LEU A 120 0.93 -12.58 -6.79
C LEU A 120 -0.25 -13.25 -6.04
N MET A 121 -1.13 -12.46 -5.43
CA MET A 121 -2.36 -12.95 -4.80
C MET A 121 -3.30 -13.59 -5.82
N ALA A 122 -3.51 -12.97 -6.98
CA ALA A 122 -4.38 -13.49 -8.04
C ALA A 122 -3.90 -14.85 -8.55
N GLU A 123 -2.60 -14.97 -8.84
CA GLU A 123 -1.99 -16.22 -9.29
C GLU A 123 -2.05 -17.32 -8.21
N ALA A 124 -1.92 -16.97 -6.93
CA ALA A 124 -2.11 -17.93 -5.84
C ALA A 124 -3.54 -18.53 -5.80
N HIS A 125 -4.56 -17.70 -6.05
CA HIS A 125 -5.94 -18.17 -6.16
C HIS A 125 -6.16 -19.01 -7.43
N ARG A 126 -5.60 -18.57 -8.56
CA ARG A 126 -5.66 -19.29 -9.83
C ARG A 126 -5.03 -20.68 -9.73
N TYR A 127 -3.86 -20.78 -9.08
CA TYR A 127 -3.22 -22.05 -8.75
C TYR A 127 -4.16 -22.95 -7.94
N ALA A 128 -4.72 -22.43 -6.84
CA ALA A 128 -5.56 -23.22 -5.95
C ALA A 128 -6.80 -23.80 -6.67
N VAL A 129 -7.46 -22.99 -7.49
CA VAL A 129 -8.62 -23.42 -8.29
C VAL A 129 -8.22 -24.51 -9.28
N HIS A 130 -7.22 -24.28 -10.12
CA HIS A 130 -6.82 -25.26 -11.14
C HIS A 130 -6.24 -26.54 -10.56
N PHE A 131 -5.49 -26.45 -9.46
CA PHE A 131 -5.00 -27.62 -8.75
C PHE A 131 -6.15 -28.46 -8.18
N GLN A 132 -7.13 -27.81 -7.55
CA GLN A 132 -8.32 -28.48 -7.00
C GLN A 132 -9.17 -29.15 -8.09
N GLU A 133 -9.27 -28.54 -9.27
CA GLU A 133 -9.98 -29.09 -10.43
C GLU A 133 -9.20 -30.19 -11.18
N GLY A 134 -7.94 -30.44 -10.82
CA GLY A 134 -7.08 -31.41 -11.49
C GLY A 134 -6.53 -30.94 -12.84
N ASN A 135 -6.62 -29.64 -13.14
CA ASN A 135 -6.02 -29.03 -14.31
C ASN A 135 -4.54 -28.70 -14.05
N TYR A 136 -3.71 -29.74 -14.00
CA TYR A 136 -2.29 -29.59 -13.66
C TYR A 136 -1.47 -28.80 -14.68
N THR A 137 -1.93 -28.69 -15.93
CA THR A 137 -1.25 -27.84 -16.93
C THR A 137 -1.33 -26.37 -16.52
N LEU A 138 -2.55 -25.87 -16.28
CA LEU A 138 -2.72 -24.48 -15.84
C LEU A 138 -2.14 -24.28 -14.43
N ALA A 139 -2.29 -25.26 -13.52
CA ALA A 139 -1.65 -25.16 -12.21
C ALA A 139 -0.12 -25.01 -12.32
N ASN A 140 0.55 -25.73 -13.22
CA ASN A 140 1.99 -25.59 -13.40
C ASN A 140 2.38 -24.26 -14.08
N GLU A 141 1.58 -23.74 -15.01
CA GLU A 141 1.77 -22.40 -15.57
C GLU A 141 1.66 -21.32 -14.49
N THR A 142 0.64 -21.40 -13.62
CA THR A 142 0.51 -20.46 -12.49
C THR A 142 1.70 -20.52 -11.53
N LEU A 143 2.26 -21.71 -11.27
CA LEU A 143 3.51 -21.82 -10.48
C LEU A 143 4.71 -21.12 -11.13
N GLN A 144 4.80 -21.12 -12.47
CA GLN A 144 5.84 -20.37 -13.17
C GLN A 144 5.64 -18.86 -13.02
N ASN A 145 4.40 -18.39 -13.19
CA ASN A 145 4.04 -16.99 -12.98
C ASN A 145 4.36 -16.54 -11.55
N ILE A 146 3.99 -17.34 -10.54
CA ILE A 146 4.29 -17.08 -9.13
C ILE A 146 5.80 -16.99 -8.90
N ASN A 147 6.60 -17.92 -9.44
CA ASN A 147 8.05 -17.87 -9.31
C ASN A 147 8.66 -16.61 -9.93
N ASN A 148 8.19 -16.20 -11.10
CA ASN A 148 8.63 -14.96 -11.74
C ASN A 148 8.28 -13.78 -10.84
N THR A 149 7.02 -13.63 -10.45
CA THR A 149 6.58 -12.53 -9.58
C THR A 149 7.34 -12.50 -8.25
N LEU A 150 7.63 -13.65 -7.63
CA LEU A 150 8.44 -13.71 -6.41
C LEU A 150 9.88 -13.23 -6.61
N ARG A 151 10.47 -13.38 -7.81
CA ARG A 151 11.76 -12.75 -8.14
C ARG A 151 11.63 -11.24 -8.22
N GLY A 152 10.51 -10.72 -8.75
CA GLY A 152 10.20 -9.30 -8.71
C GLY A 152 10.07 -8.77 -7.28
N VAL A 153 9.35 -9.50 -6.41
CA VAL A 153 9.22 -9.15 -4.99
C VAL A 153 10.56 -9.17 -4.26
N ASP A 154 11.38 -10.21 -4.46
CA ASP A 154 12.75 -10.29 -3.91
C ASP A 154 13.60 -9.11 -4.37
N LYS A 155 13.52 -8.75 -5.65
CA LYS A 155 14.24 -7.60 -6.18
C LYS A 155 13.85 -6.30 -5.49
N ILE A 156 12.57 -5.98 -5.39
CA ILE A 156 12.15 -4.71 -4.79
C ILE A 156 12.45 -4.65 -3.28
N LEU A 157 12.44 -5.79 -2.57
CA LEU A 157 12.78 -5.84 -1.14
C LEU A 157 14.28 -5.69 -0.84
N HIS A 158 15.14 -5.91 -1.84
CA HIS A 158 16.58 -6.00 -1.59
C HIS A 158 17.44 -5.08 -2.46
N VAL A 159 16.89 -4.43 -3.49
CA VAL A 159 17.65 -3.56 -4.42
C VAL A 159 18.32 -2.36 -3.71
N SER A 160 17.68 -1.84 -2.67
CA SER A 160 18.15 -0.72 -1.85
C SER A 160 19.37 -1.07 -0.99
N GLY A 161 19.52 -2.35 -0.63
CA GLY A 161 20.58 -2.84 0.26
C GLY A 161 20.41 -2.54 1.75
N ASN A 162 19.51 -1.61 2.14
CA ASN A 162 19.19 -1.32 3.54
C ASN A 162 18.00 -2.14 4.08
N GLY A 163 17.36 -2.95 3.23
CA GLY A 163 16.18 -3.76 3.56
C GLY A 163 14.84 -3.05 3.35
N GLY A 164 14.86 -1.77 2.96
CA GLY A 164 13.67 -1.04 2.49
C GLY A 164 13.20 -1.53 1.13
N MET A 165 11.91 -1.37 0.86
CA MET A 165 11.24 -1.86 -0.35
C MET A 165 11.15 -0.77 -1.42
N ALA A 166 11.65 -1.01 -2.61
CA ALA A 166 11.43 -0.12 -3.74
C ALA A 166 9.99 -0.20 -4.30
N ARG A 167 9.52 0.89 -4.92
CA ARG A 167 8.26 0.90 -5.70
C ARG A 167 8.40 0.05 -6.97
N TYR A 168 9.55 0.16 -7.62
CA TYR A 168 9.96 -0.63 -8.79
C TYR A 168 11.49 -0.67 -8.88
N ALA A 169 12.04 -1.60 -9.67
CA ALA A 169 13.47 -1.64 -9.97
C ALA A 169 13.74 -2.05 -11.42
N TRP A 170 14.34 -1.17 -12.22
CA TRP A 170 14.59 -1.37 -13.64
C TRP A 170 16.10 -1.55 -13.93
N PRO A 171 16.52 -2.54 -14.74
CA PRO A 171 17.94 -2.72 -15.06
C PRO A 171 18.52 -1.50 -15.76
N ILE A 172 19.67 -0.99 -15.30
CA ILE A 172 20.33 0.18 -15.91
C ILE A 172 20.60 -0.05 -17.41
N ALA A 173 20.98 -1.27 -17.79
CA ALA A 173 21.29 -1.64 -19.17
C ALA A 173 20.08 -1.53 -20.13
N GLU A 174 18.86 -1.57 -19.60
CA GLU A 174 17.61 -1.56 -20.38
C GLU A 174 16.75 -0.33 -20.05
N TYR A 175 17.29 0.62 -19.29
CA TYR A 175 16.53 1.79 -18.86
C TYR A 175 16.19 2.69 -20.07
N PRO A 176 14.93 3.09 -20.26
CA PRO A 176 14.49 3.84 -21.45
C PRO A 176 14.99 5.31 -21.50
N GLY A 177 15.75 5.77 -20.50
CA GLY A 177 16.30 7.13 -20.40
C GLY A 177 17.78 7.13 -19.97
N ASP A 178 18.25 8.27 -19.45
CA ASP A 178 19.57 8.36 -18.80
C ASP A 178 19.43 7.99 -17.31
N PRO A 179 19.85 6.79 -16.88
CA PRO A 179 19.66 6.33 -15.51
C PRO A 179 20.51 7.12 -14.50
N TYR A 180 21.49 7.92 -14.95
CA TYR A 180 22.38 8.69 -14.10
C TYR A 180 21.98 10.16 -13.97
N ASN A 181 20.88 10.58 -14.62
CA ASN A 181 20.46 11.97 -14.69
C ASN A 181 18.93 12.10 -14.62
N ILE A 182 18.33 11.47 -13.61
CA ILE A 182 16.91 11.57 -13.31
C ILE A 182 16.69 12.76 -12.38
N GLN A 183 15.81 13.69 -12.77
CA GLN A 183 15.49 14.89 -11.98
C GLN A 183 14.33 14.61 -11.02
N ASP A 184 14.51 13.62 -10.16
CA ASP A 184 13.55 13.20 -9.13
C ASP A 184 14.35 12.68 -7.94
N ASP A 185 14.11 13.26 -6.76
CA ASP A 185 14.87 12.98 -5.54
C ASP A 185 14.58 11.57 -4.99
N ASN A 186 13.52 10.91 -5.45
CA ASN A 186 13.15 9.55 -5.02
C ASN A 186 13.81 8.44 -5.85
N HIS A 187 14.70 8.77 -6.79
CA HIS A 187 15.36 7.79 -7.65
C HIS A 187 16.79 7.48 -7.21
N TYR A 188 17.08 6.19 -7.09
CA TYR A 188 18.32 5.67 -6.54
C TYR A 188 18.94 4.63 -7.47
N LEU A 189 20.24 4.40 -7.26
CA LEU A 189 20.95 3.29 -7.87
C LEU A 189 21.15 2.20 -6.83
N GLY A 190 20.85 0.97 -7.22
CA GLY A 190 20.94 -0.20 -6.35
C GLY A 190 21.46 -1.41 -7.10
N SER A 191 21.63 -2.51 -6.38
CA SER A 191 22.08 -3.75 -6.98
C SER A 191 21.30 -4.93 -6.43
N TRP A 192 20.96 -5.87 -7.30
CA TRP A 192 20.31 -7.12 -6.91
C TRP A 192 20.88 -8.27 -7.74
N MET A 193 21.31 -9.33 -7.04
CA MET A 193 21.95 -10.51 -7.64
C MET A 193 23.11 -10.18 -8.62
N GLY A 194 23.89 -9.15 -8.31
CA GLY A 194 25.06 -8.74 -9.11
C GLY A 194 24.75 -7.94 -10.38
N ASN A 195 23.51 -7.50 -10.57
CA ASN A 195 23.14 -6.56 -11.62
C ASN A 195 22.79 -5.20 -11.02
N ASP A 196 23.06 -4.14 -11.77
CA ASP A 196 22.77 -2.77 -11.37
C ASP A 196 21.38 -2.31 -11.85
N TYR A 197 20.66 -1.64 -10.96
CA TYR A 197 19.30 -1.18 -11.17
C TYR A 197 19.20 0.31 -10.85
N VAL A 198 18.30 0.97 -11.56
CA VAL A 198 17.66 2.19 -11.07
C VAL A 198 16.34 1.80 -10.42
N PHE A 199 16.04 2.38 -9.27
CA PHE A 199 14.82 2.10 -8.53
C PHE A 199 14.25 3.39 -7.94
N GLU A 200 12.95 3.42 -7.72
CA GLU A 200 12.27 4.53 -7.02
C GLU A 200 11.89 4.06 -5.60
N ASP A 201 12.19 4.89 -4.60
CA ASP A 201 11.69 4.73 -3.23
C ASP A 201 10.40 5.55 -3.02
N ASP A 202 10.13 6.11 -1.84
CA ASP A 202 8.87 6.78 -1.50
C ASP A 202 7.65 5.84 -1.60
N THR A 203 7.83 4.60 -1.12
CA THR A 203 6.72 3.65 -1.01
C THR A 203 5.69 4.10 0.01
N SER A 204 4.43 4.12 -0.37
CA SER A 204 3.25 4.25 0.49
C SER A 204 2.83 2.91 1.15
N ARG A 205 1.91 3.01 2.12
CA ARG A 205 1.43 1.87 2.91
C ARG A 205 0.64 0.83 2.11
N ASP A 206 -0.14 1.25 1.13
CA ASP A 206 -0.88 0.39 0.20
C ASP A 206 0.04 -0.52 -0.63
N MET A 207 1.19 -0.02 -1.08
CA MET A 207 2.21 -0.85 -1.75
C MET A 207 2.71 -1.99 -0.86
N HIS A 208 3.06 -1.69 0.39
CA HIS A 208 3.47 -2.72 1.33
C HIS A 208 2.33 -3.71 1.63
N ASN A 209 1.09 -3.20 1.72
CA ASN A 209 -0.09 -4.03 1.93
C ASN A 209 -0.29 -5.02 0.78
N GLY A 210 -0.16 -4.55 -0.46
CA GLY A 210 -0.23 -5.42 -1.64
C GLY A 210 0.78 -6.55 -1.55
N ILE A 211 2.04 -6.24 -1.23
CA ILE A 211 3.12 -7.24 -1.12
C ILE A 211 2.88 -8.24 0.00
N ILE A 212 2.63 -7.78 1.23
CA ILE A 212 2.46 -8.70 2.36
C ILE A 212 1.19 -9.56 2.20
N MET A 213 0.12 -9.02 1.60
CA MET A 213 -1.08 -9.79 1.29
C MET A 213 -0.80 -10.84 0.22
N GLY A 214 -0.13 -10.46 -0.88
CA GLY A 214 0.30 -11.38 -1.93
C GLY A 214 1.08 -12.56 -1.37
N LEU A 215 2.14 -12.26 -0.60
CA LEU A 215 2.96 -13.26 0.08
C LEU A 215 2.12 -14.16 1.01
N GLY A 216 1.26 -13.59 1.84
CA GLY A 216 0.39 -14.35 2.75
C GLY A 216 -0.53 -15.34 2.03
N PHE A 217 -1.21 -14.90 0.97
CA PHE A 217 -2.08 -15.75 0.18
C PHE A 217 -1.31 -16.82 -0.59
N THR A 218 -0.14 -16.49 -1.15
CA THR A 218 0.73 -17.48 -1.80
C THR A 218 1.13 -18.58 -0.81
N TYR A 219 1.57 -18.23 0.40
CA TYR A 219 1.91 -19.24 1.40
C TYR A 219 0.72 -20.15 1.75
N LEU A 220 -0.46 -19.55 1.93
CA LEU A 220 -1.67 -20.24 2.32
C LEU A 220 -2.15 -21.22 1.24
N LEU A 221 -2.20 -20.76 -0.02
CA LEU A 221 -2.89 -21.44 -1.12
C LEU A 221 -1.98 -22.34 -1.96
N VAL A 222 -0.69 -22.01 -2.07
CA VAL A 222 0.24 -22.74 -2.93
C VAL A 222 0.89 -23.88 -2.17
N ASN A 223 0.75 -25.11 -2.66
CA ASN A 223 1.31 -26.31 -2.03
C ASN A 223 2.63 -26.76 -2.68
N ASP A 224 3.48 -25.81 -3.01
CA ASP A 224 4.85 -26.03 -3.46
C ASP A 224 5.82 -25.64 -2.34
N THR A 225 6.76 -26.53 -2.02
CA THR A 225 7.64 -26.36 -0.85
C THR A 225 8.66 -25.25 -1.07
N ASP A 226 9.20 -25.12 -2.27
CA ASP A 226 10.25 -24.14 -2.58
C ASP A 226 9.67 -22.72 -2.66
N ILE A 227 8.47 -22.59 -3.23
CA ILE A 227 7.71 -21.34 -3.20
C ILE A 227 7.37 -20.95 -1.77
N ARG A 228 6.87 -21.86 -0.93
CA ARG A 228 6.58 -21.56 0.48
C ARG A 228 7.82 -21.15 1.26
N ASN A 229 8.98 -21.76 0.98
CA ASN A 229 10.24 -21.37 1.60
C ASN A 229 10.68 -19.97 1.16
N THR A 230 10.55 -19.66 -0.14
CA THR A 230 10.83 -18.32 -0.68
C THR A 230 9.93 -17.28 -0.02
N VAL A 231 8.62 -17.53 0.00
CA VAL A 231 7.64 -16.64 0.63
C VAL A 231 7.94 -16.43 2.12
N ARG A 232 8.24 -17.50 2.87
CA ARG A 232 8.61 -17.38 4.29
C ARG A 232 9.80 -16.45 4.47
N ARG A 233 10.86 -16.61 3.66
CA ARG A 233 12.04 -15.74 3.72
C ARG A 233 11.68 -14.28 3.43
N LEU A 234 10.93 -14.00 2.36
CA LEU A 234 10.56 -12.63 1.99
C LEU A 234 9.67 -11.95 3.06
N VAL A 235 8.75 -12.70 3.66
CA VAL A 235 7.95 -12.20 4.80
C VAL A 235 8.83 -11.94 6.01
N GLU A 236 9.80 -12.83 6.29
CA GLU A 236 10.74 -12.64 7.38
C GLU A 236 11.61 -11.39 7.18
N ASP A 237 12.16 -11.21 5.98
CA ASP A 237 12.99 -10.05 5.61
C ASP A 237 12.21 -8.74 5.84
N LEU A 238 10.97 -8.65 5.33
CA LEU A 238 10.13 -7.46 5.46
C LEU A 238 9.70 -7.18 6.91
N LEU A 239 9.30 -8.21 7.67
CA LEU A 239 8.90 -8.05 9.07
C LEU A 239 10.09 -7.70 9.97
N ASP A 240 11.23 -8.32 9.74
CA ASP A 240 12.44 -8.04 10.52
C ASP A 240 12.93 -6.62 10.27
N TYR A 241 12.85 -6.13 9.03
CA TYR A 241 13.10 -4.74 8.71
C TYR A 241 12.22 -3.81 9.54
N PHE A 242 10.89 -3.96 9.49
CA PHE A 242 9.98 -3.10 10.27
C PHE A 242 10.21 -3.23 11.77
N LEU A 243 10.41 -4.44 12.30
CA LEU A 243 10.68 -4.65 13.72
C LEU A 243 11.98 -3.96 14.16
N SER A 244 13.03 -4.02 13.34
CA SER A 244 14.32 -3.37 13.63
C SER A 244 14.24 -1.85 13.61
N ASN A 245 13.36 -1.29 12.77
CA ASN A 245 13.15 0.16 12.61
C ASN A 245 11.97 0.70 13.43
N GLY A 246 11.45 -0.09 14.39
CA GLY A 246 10.36 0.36 15.25
C GLY A 246 9.06 0.69 14.49
N TRP A 247 8.80 -0.05 13.40
CA TRP A 247 7.68 0.12 12.47
C TRP A 247 7.69 1.43 11.67
N LEU A 248 8.85 2.10 11.60
CA LEU A 248 9.11 3.17 10.66
C LEU A 248 9.65 2.58 9.36
N TYR A 249 9.26 3.20 8.24
CA TYR A 249 9.91 2.95 6.97
C TYR A 249 11.00 4.00 6.77
N MET A 250 12.18 3.54 6.38
CA MET A 250 13.38 4.34 6.14
C MET A 250 13.74 4.27 4.65
N ASP A 251 13.86 5.43 4.02
CA ASP A 251 14.36 5.54 2.65
C ASP A 251 15.85 5.10 2.55
N PRO A 252 16.44 5.02 1.34
CA PRO A 252 17.84 4.63 1.18
C PRO A 252 18.87 5.55 1.86
N ASP A 253 18.48 6.77 2.24
CA ASP A 253 19.33 7.74 2.96
C ASP A 253 19.14 7.67 4.49
N ASP A 254 18.39 6.66 4.97
CA ASP A 254 18.00 6.45 6.37
C ASP A 254 17.11 7.57 6.95
N ASP A 255 16.27 8.20 6.12
CA ASP A 255 15.25 9.16 6.54
C ASP A 255 13.84 8.54 6.52
N PRO A 256 12.96 8.85 7.51
CA PRO A 256 11.59 8.35 7.50
C PRO A 256 10.74 8.99 6.39
N ASN A 257 10.13 8.17 5.53
CA ASN A 257 9.29 8.67 4.41
C ASN A 257 7.78 8.77 4.73
N GLY A 258 7.37 8.41 5.95
CA GLY A 258 5.99 8.53 6.42
C GLY A 258 5.09 7.31 6.20
N THR A 259 5.63 6.20 5.69
CA THR A 259 4.95 4.89 5.63
C THR A 259 5.03 4.12 6.95
N ASP A 260 4.73 4.82 8.04
CA ASP A 260 4.83 4.26 9.38
C ASP A 260 3.68 3.27 9.61
N LEU A 261 4.03 2.09 10.11
CA LEU A 261 3.10 1.07 10.56
C LEU A 261 2.86 1.14 12.08
N ASP A 262 3.65 1.92 12.82
CA ASP A 262 3.48 2.06 14.26
C ASP A 262 2.14 2.71 14.61
N ALA A 263 1.54 2.32 15.74
CA ALA A 263 0.27 2.83 16.26
C ALA A 263 0.30 4.32 16.71
N GLY A 264 1.27 5.09 16.21
CA GLY A 264 1.51 6.49 16.54
C GLY A 264 0.32 7.43 16.30
N TYR A 265 0.46 8.63 16.86
CA TYR A 265 -0.55 9.69 17.04
C TYR A 265 -1.07 10.35 15.75
N TRP A 266 -1.29 9.60 14.68
CA TRP A 266 -2.02 10.15 13.54
C TRP A 266 -3.50 10.28 13.91
N LEU A 267 -4.11 11.42 13.57
CA LEU A 267 -5.48 11.83 13.93
C LEU A 267 -6.57 10.79 13.57
N PHE A 268 -6.21 9.75 12.81
CA PHE A 268 -7.07 8.70 12.28
C PHE A 268 -6.70 7.28 12.72
N GLY A 269 -5.74 7.06 13.64
CA GLY A 269 -5.65 5.88 14.50
C GLY A 269 -5.68 4.46 13.90
N THR A 270 -5.42 4.26 12.59
CA THR A 270 -5.50 2.93 11.96
C THR A 270 -4.17 2.16 11.95
N SER A 271 -3.07 2.73 12.45
CA SER A 271 -1.76 2.08 12.29
C SER A 271 -1.57 0.79 13.09
N GLY A 272 -2.21 0.67 14.26
CA GLY A 272 -2.16 -0.56 15.06
C GLY A 272 -2.71 -1.79 14.31
N ILE A 273 -3.76 -1.64 13.50
CA ILE A 273 -4.30 -2.77 12.73
C ILE A 273 -3.38 -3.21 11.61
N TRP A 274 -2.60 -2.28 11.01
CA TRP A 274 -1.62 -2.63 9.99
C TRP A 274 -0.48 -3.46 10.58
N THR A 275 0.11 -3.02 11.70
CA THR A 275 1.10 -3.83 12.44
C THR A 275 0.57 -5.24 12.73
N LEU A 276 -0.66 -5.35 13.24
CA LEU A 276 -1.26 -6.65 13.55
C LEU A 276 -1.53 -7.51 12.31
N ALA A 277 -1.95 -6.92 11.19
CA ALA A 277 -2.15 -7.63 9.93
C ALA A 277 -0.83 -8.23 9.42
N TYR A 278 0.26 -7.48 9.49
CA TYR A 278 1.59 -7.91 9.04
C TYR A 278 2.13 -9.03 9.93
N LEU A 279 2.07 -8.84 11.24
CA LEU A 279 2.46 -9.88 12.20
C LEU A 279 1.60 -11.14 12.04
N LYS A 280 0.32 -11.03 11.65
CA LYS A 280 -0.52 -12.19 11.39
C LYS A 280 -0.04 -13.02 10.20
N VAL A 281 0.45 -12.38 9.14
CA VAL A 281 1.15 -13.07 8.03
C VAL A 281 2.46 -13.69 8.53
N GLY A 282 3.20 -13.00 9.40
CA GLY A 282 4.36 -13.57 10.09
C GLY A 282 4.03 -14.85 10.85
N VAL A 283 2.96 -14.86 11.64
CA VAL A 283 2.49 -16.06 12.37
C VAL A 283 2.13 -17.20 11.41
N LEU A 284 1.55 -16.88 10.26
CA LEU A 284 1.22 -17.87 9.24
C LEU A 284 2.48 -18.58 8.70
N VAL A 285 3.55 -17.83 8.42
CA VAL A 285 4.76 -18.39 7.79
C VAL A 285 5.77 -18.96 8.78
N ASN A 286 5.88 -18.35 9.97
CA ASN A 286 6.79 -18.73 11.05
C ASN A 286 6.16 -18.43 12.43
N PRO A 287 5.28 -19.32 12.92
CA PRO A 287 4.55 -19.11 14.17
C PRO A 287 5.47 -19.09 15.41
N ALA A 288 6.61 -19.79 15.36
CA ALA A 288 7.54 -19.83 16.49
C ALA A 288 8.22 -18.46 16.72
N LYS A 289 8.54 -17.74 15.63
CA LYS A 289 9.18 -16.42 15.70
C LYS A 289 8.17 -15.31 15.94
N TYR A 290 7.10 -15.24 15.13
CA TYR A 290 6.18 -14.11 15.15
C TYR A 290 4.95 -14.32 16.05
N GLY A 291 4.68 -15.53 16.54
CA GLY A 291 3.58 -15.80 17.48
C GLY A 291 3.67 -14.95 18.75
N PRO A 292 4.77 -15.07 19.51
CA PRO A 292 4.96 -14.26 20.72
C PRO A 292 4.96 -12.74 20.45
N ILE A 293 5.50 -12.32 19.29
CA ILE A 293 5.53 -10.89 18.89
C ILE A 293 4.11 -10.40 18.61
N TYR A 294 3.32 -11.16 17.84
CA TYR A 294 1.92 -10.83 17.59
C TYR A 294 1.13 -10.70 18.89
N GLU A 295 1.31 -11.63 19.85
CA GLU A 295 0.65 -11.59 21.15
C GLU A 295 1.04 -10.35 21.96
N ASP A 296 2.34 -9.99 22.01
CA ASP A 296 2.80 -8.75 22.66
C ASP A 296 2.12 -7.51 22.06
N TYR A 297 2.13 -7.38 20.73
CA TYR A 297 1.52 -6.23 20.06
C TYR A 297 -0.01 -6.19 20.21
N ALA A 298 -0.68 -7.34 20.06
CA ALA A 298 -2.12 -7.42 20.12
C ALA A 298 -2.67 -7.19 21.52
N ILE A 299 -2.06 -7.82 22.53
CA ILE A 299 -2.58 -7.92 23.90
C ILE A 299 -1.86 -6.93 24.82
N GLU A 300 -0.55 -7.07 24.97
CA GLU A 300 0.22 -6.29 25.96
C GLU A 300 0.29 -4.80 25.58
N ARG A 301 0.43 -4.50 24.28
CA ARG A 301 0.44 -3.14 23.75
C ARG A 301 -0.93 -2.62 23.35
N ASP A 302 -1.95 -3.47 23.40
CA ASP A 302 -3.36 -3.14 23.16
C ASP A 302 -3.66 -2.63 21.74
N TYR A 303 -2.91 -3.07 20.72
CA TYR A 303 -3.09 -2.56 19.35
C TYR A 303 -4.46 -2.94 18.77
N VAL A 304 -5.08 -4.01 19.27
CA VAL A 304 -6.43 -4.45 18.86
C VAL A 304 -7.50 -3.40 19.20
N HIS A 305 -7.35 -2.66 20.29
CA HIS A 305 -8.31 -1.63 20.69
C HIS A 305 -7.92 -0.22 20.21
N ARG A 306 -6.62 0.03 19.98
CA ARG A 306 -6.12 1.31 19.44
C ARG A 306 -6.43 1.52 17.96
N ALA A 307 -6.74 0.45 17.24
CA ALA A 307 -7.11 0.47 15.82
C ALA A 307 -8.48 1.09 15.51
N ALA A 308 -9.28 1.38 16.54
CA ALA A 308 -10.61 1.95 16.38
C ALA A 308 -10.66 3.39 16.89
N PHE A 309 -11.40 4.26 16.20
CA PHE A 309 -11.65 5.64 16.65
C PHE A 309 -12.03 5.64 18.14
N PRO A 310 -11.34 6.43 19.00
CA PRO A 310 -11.50 6.37 20.46
C PRO A 310 -12.93 6.54 20.99
N PHE A 311 -13.85 7.04 20.16
CA PHE A 311 -15.24 7.31 20.53
C PHE A 311 -16.28 6.36 19.92
N MET A 312 -15.91 5.40 19.06
CA MET A 312 -16.89 4.54 18.36
C MET A 312 -16.87 3.05 18.74
N SER A 313 -15.83 2.53 19.40
CA SER A 313 -15.71 1.07 19.63
C SER A 313 -15.91 0.57 21.06
N ARG A 314 -16.22 1.43 22.03
CA ARG A 314 -16.77 0.95 23.31
C ARG A 314 -18.28 0.71 23.20
N MET A 315 -18.69 -0.11 22.25
CA MET A 315 -19.96 -0.83 22.38
C MET A 315 -19.61 -2.17 23.02
N ASN A 316 -19.97 -2.28 24.29
CA ASN A 316 -19.83 -3.42 25.20
C ASN A 316 -19.68 -4.77 24.48
N VAL A 317 -18.47 -5.35 24.58
CA VAL A 317 -18.27 -6.80 24.55
C VAL A 317 -18.18 -7.26 26.00
#